data_AF-A0A1Q3W2Z8-F1
#
_entry.id   AF-A0A1Q3W2Z8-F1
#
_cell.length_a   1.000
_cell.length_b   1.000
_cell.length_c   1.000
_cell.angle_alpha   90.00
_cell.angle_beta   90.00
_cell.angle_gamma   90.00
#
_symmetry.space_group_name_H-M   'P 1'
#
loop_
_entity.id
_entity.type
_entity.pdbx_description
1 polymer ?
#
loop_
_entity_poly.entity_id
_entity_poly.type
_entity_poly.pdbx_seq_one_letter_code
_entity_poly.pdbx_strand_id
1 'polypeptide(L)'
;MSICKNLSVVTAVCAIFTAASALAGDLSNFNEAIEKVAAHNRVATNYLRTGNADLAAIELDDMRGAWSKLTKRFEGKTPDAFADNALYSDLLQNTAGKIDKTLGLIDSGDLPGAAKETIDFREKLSAMRRASGLYLLADCVLDANKAMDDFFVYKTNLPQWGDKGVKADVQSKAAIYGYLLHRCDAMATPAVKADPEFRRLVDGAHNGLSFVPQAVSNEDSGQLFRVLIELRSFDNLLFFRFG
;
A
#
# COMPACT_ATOMS: atom_id res chain seq x y z
N MET A 1 -1.35 -71.41 -39.60
CA MET A 1 -1.72 -70.39 -40.61
C MET A 1 -2.53 -69.31 -39.89
N SER A 2 -1.85 -68.26 -39.44
CA SER A 2 -1.68 -66.96 -40.14
C SER A 2 -2.86 -66.01 -39.84
N ILE A 3 -2.72 -65.08 -38.88
CA ILE A 3 -2.17 -63.70 -38.96
C ILE A 3 -3.20 -62.68 -39.49
N CYS A 4 -3.54 -61.70 -38.63
CA CYS A 4 -3.54 -60.22 -38.86
C CYS A 4 -4.29 -59.56 -37.68
N LYS A 5 -3.61 -59.10 -36.62
CA LYS A 5 -3.05 -57.74 -36.42
C LYS A 5 -3.99 -56.61 -36.87
N ASN A 6 -4.48 -55.81 -35.92
CA ASN A 6 -4.29 -54.35 -35.97
C ASN A 6 -4.33 -53.71 -34.58
N LEU A 7 -3.37 -52.80 -34.44
CA LEU A 7 -2.91 -52.05 -33.28
C LEU A 7 -3.54 -50.66 -33.35
N SER A 8 -4.01 -50.08 -32.24
CA SER A 8 -3.92 -48.62 -32.03
C SER A 8 -4.14 -48.26 -30.57
N VAL A 9 -2.99 -48.05 -29.94
CA VAL A 9 -2.64 -47.26 -28.76
C VAL A 9 -3.61 -46.10 -28.48
N VAL A 10 -4.19 -46.07 -27.28
CA VAL A 10 -4.72 -44.84 -26.66
C VAL A 10 -3.73 -44.46 -25.56
N THR A 11 -2.81 -43.56 -25.89
CA THR A 11 -1.93 -42.91 -24.90
C THR A 11 -2.76 -41.83 -24.20
N ALA A 12 -3.11 -42.06 -22.94
CA ALA A 12 -3.74 -41.05 -22.10
C ALA A 12 -2.72 -39.93 -21.80
N VAL A 13 -2.90 -38.77 -22.43
CA VAL A 13 -2.26 -37.51 -22.06
C VAL A 13 -2.88 -37.06 -20.73
N CYS A 14 -2.14 -37.26 -19.64
CA CYS A 14 -2.57 -36.80 -18.31
C CYS A 14 -1.36 -36.43 -17.47
N ALA A 15 -0.77 -35.24 -17.70
CA ALA A 15 0.15 -34.56 -16.77
C ALA A 15 0.64 -33.19 -17.29
N ILE A 16 -0.21 -32.16 -17.38
CA ILE A 16 0.29 -30.77 -17.57
C ILE A 16 -0.36 -29.74 -16.61
N PHE A 17 -1.28 -30.13 -15.71
CA PHE A 17 -1.95 -29.16 -14.81
C PHE A 17 -1.27 -28.92 -13.44
N THR A 18 -0.17 -29.58 -13.11
CA THR A 18 0.46 -29.44 -11.78
C THR A 18 1.39 -28.23 -11.67
N ALA A 19 2.06 -27.82 -12.75
CA ALA A 19 3.02 -26.72 -12.71
C ALA A 19 2.35 -25.38 -12.37
N ALA A 20 1.24 -25.03 -13.04
CA ALA A 20 0.54 -23.76 -12.80
C ALA A 20 0.03 -23.62 -11.34
N SER A 21 -0.34 -24.73 -10.70
CA SER A 21 -0.79 -24.73 -9.31
C SER A 21 0.34 -24.48 -8.31
N ALA A 22 1.54 -25.01 -8.59
CA ALA A 22 2.73 -24.75 -7.78
C ALA A 22 3.18 -23.28 -7.89
N LEU A 23 3.15 -22.71 -9.10
CA LEU A 23 3.54 -21.32 -9.36
C LEU A 23 2.62 -20.30 -8.68
N ALA A 24 1.30 -20.53 -8.73
CA ALA A 24 0.34 -19.71 -7.99
C ALA A 24 0.52 -19.85 -6.47
N GLY A 25 0.92 -21.05 -6.01
CA GLY A 25 1.21 -21.33 -4.61
C GLY A 25 2.35 -20.48 -4.06
N ASP A 26 3.45 -20.36 -4.78
CA ASP A 26 4.63 -19.59 -4.33
C ASP A 26 4.35 -18.09 -4.25
N LEU A 27 3.64 -17.53 -5.22
CA LEU A 27 3.21 -16.13 -5.17
C LEU A 27 2.24 -15.87 -4.00
N SER A 28 1.26 -16.74 -3.79
CA SER A 28 0.32 -16.60 -2.67
C SER A 28 1.05 -16.67 -1.32
N ASN A 29 1.98 -17.63 -1.19
CA ASN A 29 2.80 -17.79 0.00
C ASN A 29 3.70 -16.59 0.27
N PHE A 30 4.26 -15.99 -0.79
CA PHE A 30 5.08 -14.79 -0.68
C PHE A 30 4.23 -13.61 -0.23
N ASN A 31 3.07 -13.40 -0.87
CA ASN A 31 2.14 -12.32 -0.54
C ASN A 31 1.65 -12.42 0.91
N GLU A 32 1.37 -13.61 1.42
CA GLU A 32 1.01 -13.80 2.84
C GLU A 32 2.17 -13.45 3.78
N ALA A 33 3.41 -13.82 3.41
CA ALA A 33 4.58 -13.54 4.24
C ALA A 33 4.95 -12.05 4.24
N ILE A 34 4.94 -11.39 3.07
CA ILE A 34 5.27 -9.97 2.96
C ILE A 34 4.18 -9.10 3.59
N GLU A 35 2.92 -9.54 3.58
CA GLU A 35 1.83 -8.84 4.26
C GLU A 35 2.05 -8.79 5.79
N LYS A 36 2.63 -9.84 6.39
CA LYS A 36 2.99 -9.81 7.83
C LYS A 36 4.06 -8.76 8.13
N VAL A 37 5.04 -8.61 7.24
CA VAL A 37 6.07 -7.55 7.33
C VAL A 37 5.43 -6.18 7.15
N ALA A 38 4.59 -6.02 6.12
CA ALA A 38 3.91 -4.76 5.82
C ALA A 38 2.98 -4.34 6.97
N ALA A 39 2.29 -5.27 7.62
CA ALA A 39 1.45 -5.01 8.78
C ALA A 39 2.22 -4.34 9.91
N HIS A 40 3.37 -4.90 10.33
CA HIS A 40 4.22 -4.29 11.35
C HIS A 40 4.71 -2.89 10.93
N ASN A 41 5.13 -2.73 9.67
CA ASN A 41 5.52 -1.41 9.15
C ASN A 41 4.37 -0.40 9.27
N ARG A 42 3.13 -0.77 8.92
CA ARG A 42 1.96 0.12 9.04
C ARG A 42 1.69 0.55 10.47
N VAL A 43 1.81 -0.36 11.43
CA VAL A 43 1.62 -0.06 12.85
C VAL A 43 2.74 0.86 13.34
N ALA A 44 4.00 0.55 13.02
CA ALA A 44 5.15 1.38 13.34
C ALA A 44 5.03 2.81 12.79
N THR A 45 4.66 2.97 11.51
CA THR A 45 4.42 4.30 10.89
C THR A 45 3.39 5.10 11.68
N ASN A 46 2.33 4.45 12.17
CA ASN A 46 1.29 5.14 12.95
C ASN A 46 1.75 5.54 14.34
N TYR A 47 2.53 4.69 15.02
CA TYR A 47 3.13 5.07 16.30
C TYR A 47 4.10 6.24 16.15
N LEU A 48 4.98 6.22 15.14
CA LEU A 48 5.89 7.32 14.82
C LEU A 48 5.15 8.63 14.56
N ARG A 49 4.05 8.59 13.79
CA ARG A 49 3.19 9.77 13.54
C ARG A 49 2.66 10.40 14.83
N THR A 50 2.42 9.60 15.86
CA THR A 50 1.90 10.05 17.15
C THR A 50 2.99 10.31 18.20
N GLY A 51 4.27 10.16 17.83
CA GLY A 51 5.40 10.34 18.75
C GLY A 51 5.64 9.17 19.72
N ASN A 52 4.98 8.03 19.51
CA ASN A 52 5.10 6.85 20.37
C ASN A 52 6.31 6.00 19.95
N ALA A 53 7.51 6.49 20.26
CA ALA A 53 8.78 5.90 19.84
C ALA A 53 8.96 4.45 20.29
N ASP A 54 8.69 4.14 21.57
CA ASP A 54 8.89 2.81 22.14
C ASP A 54 8.00 1.75 21.47
N LEU A 55 6.73 2.10 21.22
CA LEU A 55 5.80 1.20 20.54
C LEU A 55 6.17 1.02 19.06
N ALA A 56 6.68 2.06 18.40
CA ALA A 56 7.21 1.94 17.05
C ALA A 56 8.43 1.00 17.00
N ALA A 57 9.33 1.09 17.99
CA ALA A 57 10.51 0.24 18.06
C ALA A 57 10.12 -1.24 18.23
N ILE A 58 9.16 -1.56 19.09
CA ILE A 58 8.63 -2.92 19.27
C ILE A 58 8.09 -3.48 17.93
N GLU A 59 7.28 -2.71 17.22
CA GLU A 59 6.75 -3.15 15.92
C GLU A 59 7.84 -3.31 14.85
N LEU A 60 8.90 -2.50 14.88
CA LEU A 60 10.03 -2.65 13.97
C LEU A 60 10.91 -3.86 14.31
N ASP A 61 11.03 -4.21 15.59
CA ASP A 61 11.67 -5.47 16.01
C ASP A 61 10.86 -6.69 15.53
N ASP A 62 9.53 -6.65 15.66
CA ASP A 62 8.65 -7.69 15.14
C ASP A 62 8.69 -7.75 13.60
N MET A 63 8.74 -6.59 12.93
CA MET A 63 8.96 -6.49 11.49
C MET A 63 10.29 -7.16 11.10
N ARG A 64 11.37 -6.95 11.85
CA ARG A 64 12.67 -7.62 11.63
C ARG A 64 12.52 -9.14 11.73
N GLY A 65 11.79 -9.62 12.73
CA GLY A 65 11.51 -11.05 12.90
C GLY A 65 10.69 -11.64 11.76
N ALA A 66 9.64 -10.94 11.31
CA ALA A 66 8.83 -11.33 10.16
C ALA A 66 9.65 -11.34 8.87
N TRP A 67 10.51 -10.33 8.68
CA TRP A 67 11.40 -10.21 7.54
C TRP A 67 12.39 -11.38 7.47
N SER A 68 13.05 -11.72 8.58
CA SER A 68 13.96 -12.87 8.66
C SER A 68 13.27 -14.20 8.30
N LYS A 69 12.02 -14.40 8.73
CA LYS A 69 11.24 -15.60 8.36
C LYS A 69 10.91 -15.61 6.87
N LEU A 70 10.55 -14.45 6.29
CA LEU A 70 10.30 -14.31 4.86
C LEU A 70 11.56 -14.63 4.05
N THR A 71 12.69 -14.00 4.36
CA THR A 71 13.93 -14.19 3.59
C THR A 71 14.39 -15.65 3.66
N LYS A 72 14.36 -16.28 4.84
CA LYS A 72 14.68 -17.70 5.01
C LYS A 72 13.77 -18.63 4.20
N ARG A 73 12.49 -18.28 4.04
CA ARG A 73 11.53 -19.09 3.27
C ARG A 73 11.77 -19.01 1.77
N PHE A 74 12.16 -17.84 1.27
CA PHE A 74 12.31 -17.54 -0.16
C PHE A 74 13.77 -17.43 -0.63
N GLU A 75 14.73 -17.79 0.22
CA GLU A 75 16.14 -17.86 -0.13
C GLU A 75 16.36 -18.84 -1.30
N GLY A 76 16.90 -18.34 -2.41
CA GLY A 76 17.08 -19.11 -3.64
C GLY A 76 15.77 -19.57 -4.32
N LYS A 77 14.61 -19.07 -3.87
CA LYS A 77 13.27 -19.43 -4.37
C LYS A 77 12.47 -18.18 -4.70
N THR A 78 12.88 -17.48 -5.76
CA THR A 78 12.14 -16.34 -6.27
C THR A 78 10.82 -16.82 -6.88
N PRO A 79 9.66 -16.32 -6.45
CA PRO A 79 8.40 -16.61 -7.13
C PRO A 79 8.47 -16.14 -8.58
N ASP A 80 7.93 -16.92 -9.52
CA ASP A 80 8.01 -16.64 -10.97
C ASP A 80 7.56 -15.22 -11.36
N ALA A 81 6.54 -14.70 -10.68
CA ALA A 81 6.06 -13.32 -10.89
C ALA A 81 7.16 -12.26 -10.69
N PHE A 82 8.22 -12.58 -9.96
CA PHE A 82 9.35 -11.70 -9.63
C PHE A 82 10.68 -12.13 -10.27
N ALA A 83 10.71 -13.17 -11.12
CA ALA A 83 11.95 -13.77 -11.63
C ALA A 83 12.90 -12.75 -12.30
N ASP A 84 12.35 -11.82 -13.09
CA ASP A 84 13.11 -10.78 -13.81
C ASP A 84 13.02 -9.40 -13.15
N ASN A 85 12.48 -9.33 -11.93
CA ASN A 85 12.23 -8.07 -11.24
C ASN A 85 13.42 -7.69 -10.35
N ALA A 86 14.29 -6.80 -10.83
CA ALA A 86 15.44 -6.32 -10.06
C ALA A 86 15.05 -5.67 -8.71
N LEU A 87 13.83 -5.11 -8.60
CA LEU A 87 13.36 -4.52 -7.34
C LEU A 87 13.04 -5.57 -6.28
N TYR A 88 12.72 -6.81 -6.67
CA TYR A 88 12.56 -7.92 -5.72
C TYR A 88 13.89 -8.24 -5.03
N SER A 89 14.95 -8.36 -5.82
CA SER A 89 16.30 -8.58 -5.30
C SER A 89 16.80 -7.43 -4.44
N ASP A 90 16.58 -6.17 -4.86
CA ASP A 90 16.90 -4.98 -4.04
C ASP A 90 16.16 -5.02 -2.69
N LEU A 91 14.85 -5.30 -2.72
CA LEU A 91 14.03 -5.35 -1.52
C LEU A 91 14.56 -6.43 -0.55
N LEU A 92 14.83 -7.64 -1.04
CA LEU A 92 15.35 -8.74 -0.23
C LEU A 92 16.70 -8.42 0.43
N GLN A 93 17.61 -7.80 -0.32
CA GLN A 93 18.98 -7.53 0.16
C GLN A 93 19.04 -6.35 1.13
N ASN A 94 18.26 -5.29 0.89
CA ASN A 94 18.46 -4.00 1.57
C ASN A 94 17.49 -3.74 2.73
N THR A 95 16.37 -4.46 2.83
CA THR A 95 15.35 -4.16 3.85
C THR A 95 15.84 -4.42 5.27
N ALA A 96 16.65 -5.46 5.53
CA ALA A 96 17.13 -5.74 6.89
C ALA A 96 17.97 -4.57 7.44
N GLY A 97 18.93 -4.07 6.66
CA GLY A 97 19.72 -2.89 7.05
C GLY A 97 18.89 -1.61 7.16
N LYS A 98 17.80 -1.47 6.39
CA LYS A 98 16.86 -0.36 6.54
C LYS A 98 16.05 -0.43 7.85
N ILE A 99 15.64 -1.61 8.28
CA ILE A 99 14.98 -1.79 9.58
C ILE A 99 15.94 -1.38 10.71
N ASP A 100 17.19 -1.85 10.66
CA ASP A 100 18.22 -1.49 11.64
C ASP A 100 18.51 0.02 11.65
N LYS A 101 18.61 0.64 10.46
CA LYS A 101 18.73 2.10 10.34
C LYS A 101 17.55 2.82 10.98
N THR A 102 16.33 2.34 10.74
CA THR A 102 15.10 2.97 11.27
C THR A 102 15.07 2.92 12.80
N LEU A 103 15.49 1.80 13.39
CA LEU A 103 15.62 1.68 14.84
C LEU A 103 16.72 2.60 15.39
N GLY A 104 17.86 2.72 14.73
CA GLY A 104 18.90 3.69 15.11
C GLY A 104 18.43 5.16 15.03
N LEU A 105 17.52 5.49 14.10
CA LEU A 105 16.88 6.81 14.05
C LEU A 105 15.95 7.04 15.25
N ILE A 106 15.22 6.02 15.69
CA ILE A 106 14.42 6.08 16.91
C ILE A 106 15.32 6.29 18.13
N ASP A 107 16.39 5.50 18.27
CA ASP A 107 17.33 5.59 19.40
C ASP A 107 18.01 6.96 19.51
N SER A 108 18.27 7.60 18.38
CA SER A 108 18.85 8.95 18.31
C SER A 108 17.82 10.09 18.43
N GLY A 109 16.53 9.76 18.54
CA GLY A 109 15.44 10.73 18.67
C GLY A 109 14.96 11.35 17.35
N ASP A 110 15.47 10.91 16.19
CA ASP A 110 15.03 11.36 14.87
C ASP A 110 13.77 10.60 14.41
N LEU A 111 12.65 10.85 15.09
CA LEU A 111 11.35 10.27 14.74
C LEU A 111 10.86 10.66 13.32
N PRO A 112 11.05 11.90 12.83
CA PRO A 112 10.73 12.24 11.45
C PRO A 112 11.54 11.43 10.43
N GLY A 113 12.85 11.24 10.69
CA GLY A 113 13.70 10.38 9.88
C GLY A 113 13.25 8.92 9.89
N ALA A 114 12.92 8.38 11.07
CA ALA A 114 12.39 7.02 11.20
C ALA A 114 11.06 6.86 10.44
N ALA A 115 10.13 7.82 10.57
CA ALA A 115 8.86 7.81 9.85
C ALA A 115 9.08 7.77 8.33
N LYS A 116 10.03 8.59 7.84
CA LYS A 116 10.40 8.60 6.42
C LYS A 116 10.88 7.24 5.92
N GLU A 117 11.68 6.51 6.70
CA GLU A 117 12.15 5.16 6.29
C GLU A 117 11.00 4.14 6.23
N THR A 118 10.04 4.20 7.16
CA THR A 118 8.86 3.31 7.11
C THR A 118 7.96 3.59 5.90
N ILE A 119 7.87 4.85 5.47
CA ILE A 119 7.15 5.24 4.25
C ILE A 119 7.92 4.75 3.01
N ASP A 120 9.25 4.93 2.98
CA ASP A 120 10.11 4.47 1.87
C ASP A 120 10.00 2.95 1.65
N PHE A 121 9.95 2.15 2.72
CA PHE A 121 9.72 0.71 2.60
C PHE A 121 8.43 0.39 1.85
N ARG A 122 7.32 1.07 2.19
CA ARG A 122 6.03 0.88 1.53
C ARG A 122 6.09 1.27 0.05
N GLU A 123 6.78 2.35 -0.29
CA GLU A 123 6.97 2.78 -1.67
C GLU A 123 7.78 1.76 -2.48
N LYS A 124 8.86 1.24 -1.91
CA LYS A 124 9.67 0.18 -2.53
C LYS A 124 8.88 -1.10 -2.74
N LEU A 125 8.08 -1.51 -1.76
CA LEU A 125 7.22 -2.68 -1.88
C LEU A 125 6.18 -2.49 -3.00
N SER A 126 5.55 -1.32 -3.08
CA SER A 126 4.64 -0.98 -4.18
C SER A 126 5.35 -0.97 -5.54
N ALA A 127 6.53 -0.35 -5.64
CA ALA A 127 7.29 -0.31 -6.88
C ALA A 127 7.65 -1.72 -7.37
N MET A 128 8.09 -2.58 -6.46
CA MET A 128 8.39 -3.98 -6.75
C MET A 128 7.15 -4.71 -7.28
N ARG A 129 5.99 -4.62 -6.60
CA ARG A 129 4.74 -5.24 -7.08
C ARG A 129 4.36 -4.77 -8.48
N ARG A 130 4.39 -3.46 -8.72
CA ARG A 130 4.01 -2.85 -10.00
C ARG A 130 4.93 -3.25 -11.15
N ALA A 131 6.24 -3.35 -10.90
CA ALA A 131 7.20 -3.84 -11.90
C ALA A 131 6.91 -5.29 -12.34
N SER A 132 6.19 -6.05 -11.52
CA SER A 132 5.69 -7.40 -11.82
C SER A 132 4.23 -7.43 -12.28
N GLY A 133 3.63 -6.29 -12.62
CA GLY A 133 2.22 -6.21 -13.05
C GLY A 133 1.20 -6.47 -11.93
N LEU A 134 1.62 -6.50 -10.67
CA LEU A 134 0.75 -6.68 -9.52
C LEU A 134 0.30 -5.31 -8.99
N TYR A 135 -1.01 -5.16 -8.84
CA TYR A 135 -1.63 -3.95 -8.29
C TYR A 135 -2.65 -4.35 -7.22
N LEU A 136 -2.32 -4.08 -5.96
CA LEU A 136 -3.15 -4.44 -4.81
C LEU A 136 -3.85 -3.21 -4.23
N LEU A 137 -4.85 -3.45 -3.37
CA LEU A 137 -5.55 -2.37 -2.65
C LEU A 137 -4.56 -1.48 -1.88
N ALA A 138 -3.58 -2.07 -1.20
CA ALA A 138 -2.52 -1.35 -0.49
C ALA A 138 -1.76 -0.35 -1.38
N ASP A 139 -1.48 -0.72 -2.65
CA ASP A 139 -0.82 0.17 -3.62
C ASP A 139 -1.73 1.32 -4.04
N CYS A 140 -3.04 1.06 -4.14
CA CYS A 140 -4.00 2.12 -4.42
C CYS A 140 -4.11 3.10 -3.25
N VAL A 141 -4.19 2.58 -2.01
CA VAL A 141 -4.21 3.41 -0.81
C VAL A 141 -2.94 4.25 -0.71
N LEU A 142 -1.78 3.74 -1.14
CA LEU A 142 -0.54 4.52 -1.21
C LEU A 142 -0.65 5.71 -2.18
N ASP A 143 -1.23 5.50 -3.36
CA ASP A 143 -1.48 6.60 -4.30
C ASP A 143 -2.47 7.61 -3.72
N ALA A 144 -3.53 7.15 -3.05
CA ALA A 144 -4.50 8.02 -2.38
C ALA A 144 -3.84 8.86 -1.28
N ASN A 145 -2.99 8.26 -0.44
CA ASN A 145 -2.25 8.98 0.60
C ASN A 145 -1.35 10.08 0.00
N LYS A 146 -0.66 9.79 -1.11
CA LYS A 146 0.15 10.80 -1.82
C LYS A 146 -0.67 11.97 -2.33
N ALA A 147 -1.83 11.69 -2.94
CA ALA A 147 -2.75 12.74 -3.35
C ALA A 147 -3.31 13.53 -2.16
N MET A 148 -3.55 12.87 -1.02
CA MET A 148 -3.94 13.55 0.20
C MET A 148 -2.81 14.44 0.73
N ASP A 149 -1.54 14.00 0.70
CA ASP A 149 -0.38 14.82 1.04
C ASP A 149 -0.29 16.08 0.19
N ASP A 150 -0.44 15.93 -1.12
CA ASP A 150 -0.48 17.03 -2.07
C ASP A 150 -1.64 18.00 -1.83
N PHE A 151 -2.78 17.50 -1.36
CA PHE A 151 -3.95 18.34 -1.05
C PHE A 151 -3.82 19.01 0.32
N PHE A 152 -3.25 18.31 1.30
CA PHE A 152 -3.13 18.75 2.68
C PHE A 152 -2.11 19.88 2.87
N VAL A 153 -1.32 20.22 1.85
CA VAL A 153 -0.48 21.44 1.85
C VAL A 153 -1.29 22.69 2.22
N TYR A 154 -2.56 22.74 1.85
CA TYR A 154 -3.48 23.84 2.14
C TYR A 154 -3.92 23.94 3.60
N LYS A 155 -3.67 22.91 4.42
CA LYS A 155 -3.88 22.98 5.87
C LYS A 155 -2.83 23.86 6.53
N THR A 156 -1.59 23.84 6.03
CA THR A 156 -0.48 24.62 6.57
C THR A 156 -0.35 25.96 5.85
N ASN A 157 -0.51 25.96 4.52
CA ASN A 157 -0.43 27.13 3.67
C ASN A 157 -1.81 27.45 3.13
N LEU A 158 -2.60 28.21 3.89
CA LEU A 158 -3.97 28.54 3.49
C LEU A 158 -3.97 29.21 2.10
N PRO A 159 -4.91 28.83 1.22
CA PRO A 159 -4.99 29.39 -0.12
C PRO A 159 -5.24 30.89 -0.09
N GLN A 160 -4.47 31.63 -0.87
CA GLN A 160 -4.67 33.06 -1.09
C GLN A 160 -5.66 33.23 -2.24
N TRP A 161 -6.97 33.30 -1.96
CA TRP A 161 -8.04 33.16 -2.96
C TRP A 161 -7.99 34.13 -4.16
N GLY A 162 -7.33 35.27 -4.00
CA GLY A 162 -7.08 36.24 -5.08
C GLY A 162 -6.00 35.82 -6.08
N ASP A 163 -5.16 34.82 -5.73
CA ASP A 163 -4.07 34.36 -6.58
C ASP A 163 -4.60 33.58 -7.79
N LYS A 164 -4.00 33.85 -8.95
CA LYS A 164 -4.40 33.22 -10.20
C LYS A 164 -4.21 31.71 -10.12
N GLY A 165 -5.31 30.98 -10.29
CA GLY A 165 -5.31 29.52 -10.39
C GLY A 165 -5.47 28.78 -9.06
N VAL A 166 -5.40 29.44 -7.90
CA VAL A 166 -5.49 28.77 -6.59
C VAL A 166 -6.81 27.99 -6.42
N LYS A 167 -7.94 28.57 -6.88
CA LYS A 167 -9.25 27.92 -6.81
C LYS A 167 -9.27 26.62 -7.62
N ALA A 168 -8.70 26.66 -8.83
CA ALA A 168 -8.60 25.50 -9.71
C ALA A 168 -7.65 24.45 -9.14
N ASP A 169 -6.53 24.86 -8.52
CA ASP A 169 -5.58 23.93 -7.91
C ASP A 169 -6.19 23.20 -6.70
N VAL A 170 -6.86 23.92 -5.79
CA VAL A 170 -7.61 23.34 -4.66
C VAL A 170 -8.64 22.32 -5.17
N GLN A 171 -9.44 22.68 -6.18
CA GLN A 171 -10.43 21.78 -6.77
C GLN A 171 -9.79 20.56 -7.44
N SER A 172 -8.69 20.76 -8.18
CA SER A 172 -7.96 19.70 -8.88
C SER A 172 -7.41 18.66 -7.89
N LYS A 173 -6.72 19.11 -6.84
CA LYS A 173 -6.16 18.22 -5.80
C LYS A 173 -7.25 17.44 -5.07
N ALA A 174 -8.37 18.08 -4.73
CA ALA A 174 -9.52 17.40 -4.14
C ALA A 174 -10.11 16.34 -5.10
N ALA A 175 -10.25 16.67 -6.38
CA ALA A 175 -10.76 15.75 -7.40
C ALA A 175 -9.83 14.56 -7.63
N ILE A 176 -8.51 14.76 -7.65
CA ILE A 176 -7.51 13.69 -7.76
C ILE A 176 -7.61 12.73 -6.57
N TYR A 177 -7.70 13.25 -5.34
CA TYR A 177 -7.88 12.42 -4.16
C TYR A 177 -9.19 11.62 -4.22
N GLY A 178 -10.30 12.27 -4.57
CA GLY A 178 -11.61 11.61 -4.73
C GLY A 178 -11.60 10.53 -5.81
N TYR A 179 -10.94 10.76 -6.95
CA TYR A 179 -10.78 9.76 -7.99
C TYR A 179 -10.02 8.52 -7.49
N LEU A 180 -8.94 8.73 -6.74
CA LEU A 180 -8.15 7.63 -6.19
C LEU A 180 -8.92 6.81 -5.15
N LEU A 181 -9.69 7.46 -4.27
CA LEU A 181 -10.59 6.77 -3.34
C LEU A 181 -11.60 5.89 -4.09
N HIS A 182 -12.22 6.42 -5.14
CA HIS A 182 -13.16 5.65 -5.96
C HIS A 182 -12.48 4.44 -6.64
N ARG A 183 -11.24 4.63 -7.13
CA ARG A 183 -10.46 3.54 -7.70
C ARG A 183 -10.13 2.47 -6.66
N CYS A 184 -9.77 2.87 -5.43
CA CYS A 184 -9.48 1.93 -4.36
C CYS A 184 -10.72 1.14 -3.94
N ASP A 185 -11.89 1.80 -3.86
CA ASP A 185 -13.17 1.12 -3.66
C ASP A 185 -13.41 0.11 -4.79
N ALA A 186 -13.26 0.50 -6.05
CA ALA A 186 -13.45 -0.40 -7.18
C ALA A 186 -12.55 -1.65 -7.11
N MET A 187 -11.29 -1.49 -6.69
CA MET A 187 -10.30 -2.57 -6.53
C MET A 187 -10.53 -3.47 -5.30
N ALA A 188 -11.24 -3.00 -4.29
CA ALA A 188 -11.47 -3.77 -3.07
C ALA A 188 -12.23 -5.07 -3.36
N THR A 189 -11.84 -6.15 -2.67
CA THR A 189 -12.52 -7.44 -2.77
C THR A 189 -13.96 -7.33 -2.24
N PRO A 190 -14.87 -8.25 -2.59
CA PRO A 190 -16.23 -8.23 -2.04
C PRO A 190 -16.27 -8.25 -0.51
N ALA A 191 -15.34 -8.96 0.13
CA ALA A 191 -15.23 -8.99 1.58
C ALA A 191 -14.85 -7.62 2.16
N VAL A 192 -13.84 -6.95 1.58
CA VAL A 192 -13.43 -5.61 2.02
C VAL A 192 -14.52 -4.56 1.74
N LYS A 193 -15.22 -4.66 0.60
CA LYS A 193 -16.36 -3.78 0.30
C LYS A 193 -17.52 -3.93 1.29
N ALA A 194 -17.73 -5.14 1.82
CA ALA A 194 -18.75 -5.40 2.82
C ALA A 194 -18.31 -5.02 4.24
N ASP A 195 -17.04 -4.71 4.46
CA ASP A 195 -16.51 -4.29 5.76
C ASP A 195 -17.08 -2.92 6.16
N PRO A 196 -17.80 -2.81 7.31
CA PRO A 196 -18.38 -1.54 7.75
C PRO A 196 -17.34 -0.45 8.04
N GLU A 197 -16.15 -0.82 8.52
CA GLU A 197 -15.06 0.13 8.74
C GLU A 197 -14.55 0.67 7.41
N PHE A 198 -14.33 -0.19 6.40
CA PHE A 198 -13.92 0.25 5.06
C PHE A 198 -14.95 1.21 4.45
N ARG A 199 -16.24 0.87 4.49
CA ARG A 199 -17.32 1.74 3.98
C ARG A 199 -17.34 3.08 4.69
N ARG A 200 -17.26 3.09 6.02
CA ARG A 200 -17.24 4.32 6.80
C ARG A 200 -16.09 5.25 6.38
N LEU A 201 -14.90 4.70 6.12
CA LEU A 201 -13.73 5.49 5.73
C LEU A 201 -13.87 6.06 4.31
N VAL A 202 -14.23 5.23 3.34
CA VAL A 202 -14.36 5.65 1.93
C VAL A 202 -15.53 6.61 1.74
N ASP A 203 -16.71 6.25 2.25
CA ASP A 203 -17.93 7.07 2.12
C ASP A 203 -17.79 8.37 2.91
N GLY A 204 -17.18 8.31 4.09
CA GLY A 204 -16.85 9.49 4.90
C GLY A 204 -15.93 10.47 4.16
N ALA A 205 -14.87 9.96 3.54
CA ALA A 205 -13.96 10.81 2.76
C ALA A 205 -14.63 11.43 1.53
N HIS A 206 -15.48 10.68 0.81
CA HIS A 206 -16.26 11.23 -0.31
C HIS A 206 -17.25 12.32 0.15
N ASN A 207 -17.93 12.11 1.28
CA ASN A 207 -18.82 13.11 1.85
C ASN A 207 -18.04 14.37 2.26
N GLY A 208 -16.87 14.22 2.90
CA GLY A 208 -15.99 15.34 3.22
C GLY A 208 -15.56 16.14 1.99
N LEU A 209 -15.19 15.45 0.90
CA LEU A 209 -14.82 16.08 -0.37
C LEU A 209 -15.95 16.90 -1.01
N SER A 210 -17.21 16.53 -0.76
CA SER A 210 -18.37 17.26 -1.29
C SER A 210 -18.48 18.71 -0.79
N PHE A 211 -17.80 19.04 0.32
CA PHE A 211 -17.77 20.40 0.87
C PHE A 211 -16.69 21.30 0.23
N VAL A 212 -15.73 20.74 -0.50
CA VAL A 212 -14.63 21.52 -1.11
C VAL A 212 -15.14 22.56 -2.13
N PRO A 213 -16.05 22.24 -3.05
CA PRO A 213 -16.59 23.25 -3.99
C PRO A 213 -17.21 24.46 -3.29
N GLN A 214 -17.92 24.23 -2.18
CA GLN A 214 -18.53 25.31 -1.40
C GLN A 214 -17.48 26.20 -0.73
N ALA A 215 -16.43 25.59 -0.13
CA ALA A 215 -15.33 26.33 0.46
C ALA A 215 -14.61 27.21 -0.58
N VAL A 216 -14.41 26.69 -1.80
CA VAL A 216 -13.79 27.43 -2.90
C VAL A 216 -14.70 28.56 -3.41
N SER A 217 -16.01 28.30 -3.55
CA SER A 217 -16.98 29.31 -4.00
C SER A 217 -17.11 30.47 -3.01
N ASN A 218 -17.05 30.18 -1.72
CA ASN A 218 -17.16 31.18 -0.66
C ASN A 218 -15.83 31.79 -0.24
N GLU A 219 -14.71 31.31 -0.81
CA GLU A 219 -13.37 31.69 -0.38
C GLU A 219 -13.17 31.44 1.14
N ASP A 220 -13.79 30.37 1.65
CA ASP A 220 -13.80 30.02 3.07
C ASP A 220 -12.63 29.10 3.42
N SER A 221 -11.50 29.73 3.77
CA SER A 221 -10.31 29.03 4.26
C SER A 221 -10.58 28.22 5.52
N GLY A 222 -11.54 28.65 6.37
CA GLY A 222 -11.90 27.94 7.59
C GLY A 222 -12.65 26.63 7.30
N GLN A 223 -13.57 26.64 6.34
CA GLN A 223 -14.25 25.44 5.87
C GLN A 223 -13.25 24.48 5.22
N LEU A 224 -12.38 24.97 4.33
CA LEU A 224 -11.35 24.12 3.72
C LEU A 224 -10.44 23.48 4.77
N PHE A 225 -9.98 24.25 5.76
CA PHE A 225 -9.15 23.75 6.84
C PHE A 225 -9.81 22.59 7.62
N ARG A 226 -11.09 22.73 7.98
CA ARG A 226 -11.84 21.68 8.68
C ARG A 226 -11.99 20.42 7.83
N VAL A 227 -12.35 20.58 6.55
CA VAL A 227 -12.46 19.46 5.60
C VAL A 227 -11.13 18.72 5.49
N LEU A 228 -10.02 19.45 5.34
CA LEU A 228 -8.69 18.83 5.22
C LEU A 228 -8.30 17.99 6.44
N ILE A 229 -8.60 18.46 7.66
CA ILE A 229 -8.33 17.69 8.89
C ILE A 229 -9.16 16.41 8.93
N GLU A 230 -10.44 16.50 8.58
CA GLU A 230 -11.33 15.35 8.53
C GLU A 230 -10.87 14.33 7.48
N LEU A 231 -10.57 14.78 6.26
CA LEU A 231 -10.05 13.91 5.20
C LEU A 231 -8.74 13.23 5.61
N ARG A 232 -7.83 13.96 6.27
CA ARG A 232 -6.59 13.39 6.79
C ARG A 232 -6.84 12.31 7.85
N SER A 233 -7.91 12.41 8.63
CA SER A 233 -8.28 11.36 9.58
C SER A 233 -8.70 10.08 8.87
N PHE A 234 -9.56 10.19 7.84
CA PHE A 234 -9.95 9.04 7.02
C PHE A 234 -8.75 8.42 6.31
N ASP A 235 -7.90 9.25 5.71
CA ASP A 235 -6.70 8.84 4.97
C ASP A 235 -5.73 8.00 5.82
N ASN A 236 -5.43 8.47 7.03
CA ASN A 236 -4.56 7.76 7.97
C ASN A 236 -5.15 6.42 8.42
N LEU A 237 -6.46 6.38 8.68
CA LEU A 237 -7.14 5.15 9.09
C LEU A 237 -7.23 4.15 7.93
N LEU A 238 -7.46 4.62 6.71
CA LEU A 238 -7.49 3.78 5.52
C LEU A 238 -6.12 3.13 5.31
N PHE A 239 -5.04 3.89 5.45
CA PHE A 239 -3.68 3.35 5.46
C PHE A 239 -3.49 2.31 6.57
N PHE A 240 -3.81 2.66 7.81
CA PHE A 240 -3.59 1.78 8.97
C PHE A 240 -4.27 0.41 8.81
N ARG A 241 -5.49 0.40 8.25
CA ARG A 241 -6.32 -0.80 8.14
C ARG A 241 -6.14 -1.58 6.83
N PHE A 242 -5.95 -0.89 5.71
CA PHE A 242 -6.07 -1.47 4.37
C PHE A 242 -4.90 -1.14 3.44
N GLY A 243 -3.88 -0.41 3.93
CA GLY A 243 -2.81 0.18 3.13
C GLY A 243 -1.52 -0.62 2.98
#